data_AF-A0A6M3ITE3-F1
#
_entry.id   AF-A0A6M3ITE3-F1
#
_cell.length_a   1.000
_cell.length_b   1.000
_cell.length_c   1.000
_cell.angle_alpha   90.00
_cell.angle_beta   90.00
_cell.angle_gamma   90.00
#
_symmetry.space_group_name_H-M   'P 1'
#
loop_
_entity.id
_entity.type
_entity.pdbx_description
1 polymer ?
#
loop_
_entity_poly.entity_id
_entity_poly.type
_entity_poly.pdbx_seq_one_letter_code
_entity_poly.pdbx_strand_id
1 'polypeptide(L)' 'MSAYSEKDRLWFLEQLKSEQCLCERSKKPMFSFCYRCYKALPADMQKGLYLQIGDGYEEAYEEAVKYLEENVW' A
#
# COMPACT_ATOMS: atom_id res chain seq x y z
N MET A 1 -19.03 4.73 -7.35
CA MET A 1 -18.25 4.48 -8.58
C MET A 1 -16.80 4.53 -8.16
N SER A 2 -16.07 3.41 -8.28
CA SER A 2 -14.62 3.38 -7.99
C SER A 2 -13.90 4.30 -8.97
N ALA A 3 -13.08 5.22 -8.47
CA ALA A 3 -12.32 6.16 -9.29
C ALA A 3 -11.20 5.49 -10.11
N TYR A 4 -10.79 4.29 -9.70
CA TYR A 4 -9.70 3.52 -10.31
C TYR A 4 -10.17 2.58 -11.42
N SER A 5 -9.37 2.47 -12.47
CA SER A 5 -9.60 1.61 -13.63
C SER A 5 -9.25 0.15 -13.35
N GLU A 6 -9.66 -0.78 -14.23
CA GLU A 6 -9.26 -2.19 -14.12
C GLU A 6 -7.74 -2.39 -14.18
N LYS A 7 -7.02 -1.55 -14.93
CA LYS A 7 -5.56 -1.59 -15.02
C LYS A 7 -4.90 -1.20 -13.70
N ASP A 8 -5.45 -0.21 -13.01
CA ASP A 8 -4.92 0.24 -11.72
C ASP A 8 -5.07 -0.88 -10.68
N ARG A 9 -6.22 -1.55 -10.66
CA ARG A 9 -6.45 -2.70 -9.78
C ARG A 9 -5.48 -3.85 -10.02
N LEU A 10 -5.18 -4.13 -11.28
CA LEU A 10 -4.16 -5.12 -11.64
C LEU A 10 -2.78 -4.73 -11.12
N TRP A 11 -2.42 -3.46 -11.24
CA TRP A 11 -1.16 -2.95 -10.69
C TRP A 11 -1.10 -3.10 -9.17
N PHE A 12 -2.16 -2.75 -8.43
CA PHE A 12 -2.21 -2.97 -6.97
C PHE A 12 -2.10 -4.45 -6.59
N LEU A 13 -2.73 -5.35 -7.35
CA LEU A 13 -2.58 -6.79 -7.17
C LEU A 13 -1.14 -7.26 -7.42
N GLU A 14 -0.47 -6.73 -8.43
CA GLU A 14 0.94 -7.02 -8.70
C GLU A 14 1.84 -6.51 -7.57
N GLN A 15 1.58 -5.30 -7.05
CA GLN A 15 2.29 -4.79 -5.89
C GLN A 15 2.09 -5.68 -4.67
N LEU A 16 0.87 -6.13 -4.40
CA LEU A 16 0.61 -7.07 -3.29
C LEU A 16 1.35 -8.39 -3.48
N LYS A 17 1.38 -8.94 -4.69
CA LYS A 17 2.11 -10.19 -5.00
C LYS A 17 3.63 -10.04 -4.96
N SER A 18 4.16 -8.84 -5.18
CA SER A 18 5.59 -8.55 -5.14
C SER A 18 6.19 -8.83 -3.75
N GLU A 19 7.47 -9.19 -3.73
CA GLU A 19 8.27 -9.33 -2.51
C GLU A 19 9.12 -8.09 -2.23
N GLN A 20 9.00 -7.02 -3.04
CA GLN A 20 9.75 -5.79 -2.86
C GLN A 20 8.85 -4.68 -2.31
N CYS A 21 9.31 -4.00 -1.25
CA CYS A 21 8.70 -2.82 -0.68
C CYS A 21 9.15 -1.56 -1.43
N LEU A 22 8.41 -0.46 -1.26
CA LEU A 22 8.79 0.87 -1.74
C LEU A 22 10.21 1.29 -1.29
N CYS A 23 10.65 0.94 -0.06
CA CYS A 23 12.03 1.21 0.42
C CYS A 23 13.09 0.24 -0.12
N GLU A 24 12.78 -0.51 -1.19
CA GLU A 24 13.61 -1.54 -1.82
C GLU A 24 13.93 -2.78 -0.95
N ARG A 25 13.54 -2.78 0.33
CA ARG A 25 13.64 -3.96 1.21
C ARG A 25 12.61 -5.01 0.82
N SER A 26 12.86 -6.25 1.24
CA SER A 26 11.87 -7.31 1.07
C SER A 26 10.64 -7.11 1.95
N LYS A 27 9.47 -7.47 1.42
CA LYS A 27 8.20 -7.61 2.11
C LYS A 27 7.62 -9.00 1.87
N LYS A 28 6.70 -9.42 2.73
CA LYS A 28 5.97 -10.67 2.50
C LYS A 28 4.98 -10.48 1.35
N PRO A 29 4.73 -11.51 0.52
CA PRO A 29 3.62 -11.50 -0.42
C PRO A 29 2.30 -11.18 0.30
N MET A 30 1.40 -10.52 -0.42
CA MET A 30 0.10 -10.01 0.03
C MET A 30 0.14 -8.90 1.09
N PHE A 31 1.33 -8.37 1.41
CA PHE A 31 1.46 -7.21 2.28
C PHE A 31 1.80 -5.99 1.42
N SER A 32 1.22 -4.82 1.70
CA SER A 32 1.49 -3.61 0.91
C SER A 32 2.92 -3.09 1.14
N PHE A 33 3.43 -3.20 2.36
CA PHE A 33 4.76 -2.71 2.75
C PHE A 33 5.55 -3.72 3.59
N CYS A 34 6.85 -3.51 3.74
CA CYS A 34 7.66 -4.26 4.70
C CYS A 34 7.27 -3.88 6.14
N TYR A 35 7.64 -4.72 7.11
CA TYR A 35 7.29 -4.49 8.52
C TYR A 35 7.71 -3.10 9.04
N ARG A 36 8.89 -2.61 8.66
CA ARG A 36 9.39 -1.30 9.10
C ARG A 36 8.52 -0.16 8.56
N CYS A 37 8.25 -0.14 7.26
CA CYS A 37 7.40 0.88 6.64
C CYS A 37 5.97 0.81 7.20
N TYR A 38 5.40 -0.40 7.32
CA TYR A 38 4.08 -0.58 7.91
C TYR A 38 3.99 -0.03 9.35
N LYS A 39 5.02 -0.28 10.18
CA LYS A 39 5.06 0.23 11.56
C LYS A 39 5.34 1.72 11.69
N ALA A 40 5.86 2.36 10.64
CA ALA A 40 6.07 3.80 10.61
C ALA A 40 4.79 4.57 10.26
N LEU A 41 3.79 3.89 9.67
CA LEU A 41 2.50 4.48 9.37
C LEU A 41 1.68 4.75 10.65
N PRO A 42 0.91 5.84 10.69
CA PRO A 42 -0.18 6.04 11.65
C PRO A 42 -1.19 4.88 11.67
N ALA A 43 -1.86 4.69 12.80
CA ALA A 43 -2.74 3.54 13.03
C ALA A 43 -4.01 3.53 12.16
N ASP A 44 -4.49 4.70 11.76
CA ASP A 44 -5.57 4.89 10.81
C ASP A 44 -5.16 4.50 9.38
N MET A 45 -3.99 4.94 8.91
CA MET A 45 -3.44 4.54 7.61
C MET A 45 -3.23 3.02 7.53
N GLN A 46 -2.73 2.41 8.62
CA GLN A 46 -2.58 0.95 8.70
C GLN A 46 -3.90 0.20 8.50
N LYS A 47 -5.03 0.75 8.97
CA LYS A 47 -6.36 0.12 8.81
C LYS A 47 -6.84 0.18 7.36
N GLY A 48 -6.57 1.28 6.67
CA GLY A 48 -6.95 1.45 5.26
C GLY A 48 -6.31 0.39 4.35
N LEU A 49 -5.10 -0.06 4.67
CA LEU A 49 -4.41 -1.11 3.89
C LEU A 49 -5.05 -2.51 3.97
N TYR A 50 -6.02 -2.71 4.86
CA TYR A 50 -6.79 -3.97 4.94
C TYR A 50 -8.11 -3.91 4.18
N LEU A 51 -8.45 -2.78 3.56
CA LEU A 51 -9.61 -2.65 2.68
C LEU A 51 -9.42 -3.52 1.43
N GLN A 52 -10.53 -3.84 0.77
CA GLN A 52 -10.46 -4.55 -0.51
C GLN A 52 -10.11 -3.59 -1.64
N ILE A 53 -9.43 -4.10 -2.67
CA ILE A 53 -9.20 -3.37 -3.92
C ILE A 53 -10.56 -3.01 -4.53
N GLY A 54 -10.76 -1.73 -4.81
CA GLY A 54 -12.02 -1.15 -5.30
C GLY A 54 -12.95 -0.65 -4.20
N ASP A 55 -12.58 -0.81 -2.92
CA ASP A 55 -13.35 -0.40 -1.73
C ASP A 55 -12.56 0.56 -0.82
N GLY A 56 -11.63 1.33 -1.40
CA GLY A 56 -10.84 2.33 -0.67
C GLY A 56 -9.40 1.93 -0.36
N TYR A 57 -8.97 0.73 -0.79
CA TYR A 57 -7.58 0.29 -0.62
C TYR A 57 -6.60 1.17 -1.39
N GLU A 58 -6.97 1.56 -2.61
CA GLU A 58 -6.14 2.33 -3.53
C GLU A 58 -5.78 3.69 -2.94
N GLU A 59 -6.78 4.44 -2.46
CA GLU A 59 -6.60 5.72 -1.79
C GLU A 59 -5.73 5.57 -0.53
N ALA A 60 -6.00 4.53 0.28
CA ALA A 60 -5.21 4.25 1.48
C ALA A 60 -3.75 3.90 1.16
N TYR A 61 -3.50 3.19 0.06
CA TYR A 61 -2.16 2.87 -0.40
C TYR A 61 -1.40 4.12 -0.84
N GLU A 62 -2.03 4.96 -1.68
CA GLU A 62 -1.44 6.20 -2.17
C GLU A 62 -1.13 7.18 -1.02
N GLU A 63 -2.05 7.32 -0.07
CA GLU A 63 -1.85 8.13 1.12
C GLU A 63 -0.69 7.60 1.98
N ALA A 64 -0.61 6.28 2.18
CA ALA A 64 0.48 5.66 2.91
C ALA A 64 1.84 5.83 2.20
N VAL A 65 1.88 5.69 0.86
CA VAL A 65 3.09 5.95 0.05
C VAL A 65 3.58 7.39 0.28
N LYS A 66 2.69 8.37 0.10
CA LYS A 66 3.01 9.78 0.28
C LYS A 66 3.52 10.07 1.69
N TYR A 67 2.86 9.51 2.71
CA TYR A 67 3.30 9.68 4.09
C TYR A 67 4.72 9.13 4.31
N LEU A 68 5.03 7.94 3.77
CA LEU A 68 6.35 7.32 3.91
C LEU A 68 7.44 8.14 3.21
N GLU A 69 7.16 8.68 2.03
CA GLU A 69 8.08 9.55 1.29
C GLU A 69 8.35 10.87 2.02
N GLU A 70 7.35 11.45 2.70
CA GLU A 70 7.49 12.75 3.38
C GLU A 70 8.06 12.64 4.81
N ASN A 71 7.84 11.53 5.51
CA ASN A 71 8.08 11.45 6.97
C ASN A 71 9.06 10.36 7.41
N VAL A 72 9.43 9.42 6.53
CA VAL A 72 10.27 8.27 6.90
C VAL A 72 11.59 8.26 6.16
N TRP A 73 11.66 8.85 4.97
CA TRP A 73 12.84 8.88 4.11
C TRP A 73 13.41 10.30 3.96
#